data_AF-A0A067SJI8-F1
#
_entry.id   AF-A0A067SJI8-F1
#
_cell.length_a   1.000
_cell.length_b   1.000
_cell.length_c   1.000
_cell.angle_alpha   90.00
_cell.angle_beta   90.00
_cell.angle_gamma   90.00
#
_symmetry.space_group_name_H-M   'P 1'
#
loop_
_entity.id
_entity.type
_entity.pdbx_description
1 polymer ?
#
loop_
_entity_poly.entity_id
_entity_poly.type
_entity_poly.pdbx_seq_one_letter_code
_entity_poly.pdbx_strand_id
1 'polypeptide(L)' 'LAEKIDKWLSAPDSSRFHNEAHEKREADTCSWFLNGERFIRWRENPGFLWVKGKRKFLSSSV' A
#
# COMPACT_ATOMS: atom_id res chain seq x y z
N LEU A 1 -12.23 -2.55 29.56
CA LEU A 1 -10.94 -2.61 28.82
C LEU A 1 -11.06 -3.57 27.63
N ALA A 2 -11.51 -4.81 27.85
CA ALA A 2 -11.74 -5.80 26.81
C ALA A 2 -12.61 -5.29 25.63
N GLU A 3 -13.77 -4.68 25.89
CA GLU A 3 -14.64 -4.12 24.82
C GLU A 3 -13.95 -3.06 23.94
N LYS A 4 -13.06 -2.23 24.51
CA LYS A 4 -12.33 -1.21 23.74
C LYS A 4 -11.32 -1.85 22.79
N ILE A 5 -10.69 -2.95 23.24
CA ILE A 5 -9.73 -3.72 22.44
C ILE A 5 -10.49 -4.47 21.34
N ASP A 6 -11.61 -5.10 21.68
CA ASP A 6 -12.43 -5.86 20.73
C ASP A 6 -12.99 -4.97 19.61
N LYS A 7 -13.44 -3.76 19.96
CA LYS A 7 -13.87 -2.75 18.99
C LYS A 7 -12.73 -2.21 18.13
N TRP A 8 -11.51 -2.16 18.65
CA TRP A 8 -10.32 -1.78 17.87
C TRP A 8 -9.91 -2.88 16.88
N LEU A 9 -10.04 -4.15 17.29
CA LEU A 9 -9.77 -5.32 16.44
C LEU A 9 -10.88 -5.58 15.41
N SER A 10 -12.11 -5.10 15.67
CA SER A 10 -13.25 -5.15 14.76
C SER A 10 -13.12 -4.13 13.61
N ALA A 11 -12.03 -4.21 12.85
CA ALA A 11 -11.82 -3.35 11.70
C ALA A 11 -12.94 -3.54 10.67
N PRO A 12 -13.38 -2.48 9.98
CA PRO A 12 -14.31 -2.61 8.87
C PRO A 12 -13.73 -3.53 7.80
N ASP A 13 -14.59 -4.27 7.09
CA ASP A 13 -14.16 -5.06 5.95
C ASP A 13 -13.45 -4.16 4.93
N SER A 14 -12.16 -4.43 4.75
CA SER A 14 -11.26 -3.65 3.89
C SER A 14 -11.34 -4.08 2.43
N SER A 15 -12.05 -5.18 2.12
CA SER A 15 -12.18 -5.73 0.76
C SER A 15 -12.72 -4.70 -0.23
N ARG A 16 -13.70 -3.89 0.21
CA ARG A 16 -14.33 -2.85 -0.60
C ARG A 16 -13.34 -1.76 -1.01
N PHE A 17 -12.51 -1.33 -0.05
CA PHE A 17 -11.45 -0.35 -0.29
C PHE A 17 -10.32 -0.92 -1.14
N HIS A 18 -10.04 -2.22 -1.00
CA HIS A 18 -9.05 -2.91 -1.83
C HIS A 18 -9.45 -2.93 -3.30
N ASN A 19 -10.70 -3.32 -3.61
CA ASN A 19 -11.19 -3.40 -4.99
C ASN A 19 -11.20 -2.01 -5.65
N GLU A 20 -11.71 -0.99 -4.96
CA GLU A 20 -11.73 0.38 -5.48
C GLU A 20 -10.30 0.93 -5.70
N ALA A 21 -9.38 0.66 -4.78
CA ALA A 21 -7.98 1.05 -4.95
C ALA A 21 -7.30 0.28 -6.09
N HIS A 22 -7.63 -1.00 -6.27
CA HIS A 22 -7.12 -1.83 -7.34
C HIS A 22 -7.60 -1.34 -8.72
N GLU A 23 -8.87 -0.96 -8.84
CA GLU A 23 -9.44 -0.37 -10.06
C GLU A 23 -8.83 0.99 -10.40
N LYS A 24 -8.55 1.83 -9.39
CA LYS A 24 -8.00 3.18 -9.57
C LYS A 24 -6.48 3.23 -9.72
N ARG A 25 -5.76 2.13 -9.48
CA ARG A 25 -4.30 2.15 -9.60
C ARG A 25 -3.91 2.28 -11.07
N GLU A 26 -2.89 3.08 -11.35
CA GLU A 26 -2.28 3.08 -12.67
C GLU A 26 -1.59 1.74 -12.92
N ALA A 27 -1.70 1.23 -14.15
CA ALA A 27 -0.95 0.04 -14.56
C ALA A 27 0.54 0.27 -14.30
N ASP A 28 1.25 -0.77 -13.84
CA ASP A 28 2.67 -0.72 -13.48
C ASP A 28 3.05 0.24 -12.33
N THR A 29 2.06 0.78 -11.60
CA THR A 29 2.33 1.52 -10.37
C THR A 29 3.13 0.65 -9.41
N CYS A 30 4.19 1.23 -8.83
CA CYS A 30 5.10 0.55 -7.92
C CYS A 30 5.90 -0.61 -8.53
N SER A 31 5.81 -0.91 -9.83
CA SER A 31 6.61 -1.98 -10.46
C SER A 31 8.12 -1.79 -10.25
N TRP A 32 8.61 -0.54 -10.32
CA TRP A 32 10.02 -0.20 -10.03
C TRP A 32 10.46 -0.60 -8.61
N PHE A 33 9.53 -0.61 -7.65
CA PHE A 33 9.79 -0.94 -6.26
C PHE A 33 9.59 -2.44 -6.01
N LEU A 34 8.47 -3.00 -6.46
CA LEU A 34 8.11 -4.41 -6.26
C LEU A 34 9.08 -5.37 -6.95
N ASN A 35 9.59 -4.98 -8.12
CA ASN A 35 10.60 -5.75 -8.84
C ASN A 35 12.04 -5.32 -8.48
N GLY A 36 12.20 -4.34 -7.59
CA GLY A 36 13.50 -3.84 -7.18
C GLY A 36 14.17 -4.73 -6.14
N GLU A 37 15.50 -4.84 -6.21
CA GLU A 37 16.28 -5.69 -5.29
C GLU A 37 16.00 -5.40 -3.81
N ARG A 38 15.74 -4.14 -3.45
CA ARG A 38 15.46 -3.75 -2.06
C ARG A 38 14.21 -4.44 -1.51
N PHE A 39 13.15 -4.53 -2.31
CA PHE A 39 11.91 -5.18 -1.88
C PHE A 39 12.08 -6.70 -1.85
N ILE A 40 12.76 -7.27 -2.85
CA ILE A 40 13.04 -8.70 -2.92
C ILE A 40 13.82 -9.16 -1.67
N ARG A 41 14.92 -8.47 -1.34
CA ARG A 41 15.74 -8.78 -0.15
C ARG A 41 14.95 -8.62 1.16
N TRP A 42 14.05 -7.62 1.23
CA TRP A 42 13.18 -7.45 2.39
C TRP A 42 12.16 -8.59 2.53
N ARG A 43 11.65 -9.16 1.42
CA ARG A 43 10.77 -10.34 1.48
C ARG A 43 11.48 -11.58 2.01
N GLU A 44 12.75 -11.75 1.67
CA GLU A 44 13.58 -12.87 2.13
C GLU A 44 13.95 -12.72 3.61
N ASN A 45 14.19 -11.48 4.07
CA ASN A 45 14.54 -11.17 5.46
C ASN A 45 13.62 -10.07 6.01
N PRO A 46 12.45 -10.45 6.56
CA PRO A 46 11.44 -9.49 6.99
C PRO A 46 11.93 -8.57 8.11
N GLY A 47 11.62 -7.29 7.98
CA GLY A 47 11.94 -6.24 8.95
C GLY A 47 11.17 -4.96 8.68
N PHE A 48 11.69 -3.81 9.07
CA PHE A 48 11.05 -2.52 8.78
C PHE A 48 11.52 -1.95 7.44
N LEU A 49 10.58 -1.65 6.55
CA LEU A 49 10.86 -0.99 5.27
C LEU A 49 10.02 0.29 5.15
N TRP A 50 10.69 1.43 5.13
CA TRP A 50 10.05 2.73 4.93
C TRP A 50 10.06 3.11 3.46
N VAL A 51 8.86 3.19 2.87
CA VAL A 51 8.66 3.64 1.49
C VAL A 51 8.18 5.08 1.53
N LYS A 52 8.97 6.00 0.98
CA LYS A 52 8.63 7.43 0.87
C LYS A 52 8.53 7.82 -0.59
N GLY A 53 7.37 8.30 -1.02
CA GLY A 53 7.16 8.86 -2.36
C GLY A 53 6.75 10.33 -2.28
N LYS A 54 7.10 11.11 -3.31
CA LYS A 54 6.47 12.40 -3.57
C LYS A 54 5.41 12.18 -4.64
N ARG A 55 4.16 12.55 -4.37
CA ARG A 55 3.09 12.53 -5.38
C ARG A 55 3.49 13.52 -6.48
N LYS A 56 3.80 13.04 -7.68
CA LYS A 56 3.89 13.91 -8.85
C LYS A 56 2.47 14.07 -9.38
N PHE A 57 1.94 15.30 -9.31
CA PHE A 57 0.78 15.64 -10.11
C PHE A 57 1.21 15.63 -11.57
N LEU A 58 0.60 14.77 -12.38
CA LEU A 58 0.71 14.90 -13.83
C LEU A 58 -0.04 16.18 -14.19
N SER A 59 0.69 17.23 -14.54
CA SER A 59 0.08 18.40 -15.16
C SER A 59 -0.43 17.95 -16.52
N SER A 60 -1.74 17.84 -16.67
CA SER A 60 -2.38 17.73 -17.98
C SER A 60 -2.11 19.03 -18.73
N SER A 61 -1.11 19.04 -19.60
CA SER A 61 -0.97 20.09 -20.61
C SER A 61 -2.16 19.98 -21.55
N VAL A 62 -3.04 20.97 -21.47
CA VAL A 62 -4.10 21.26 -22.44
C VAL A 62 -3.46 21.83 -23.70
#